data_AF-A0A352BCW1-F1
#
_entry.id   AF-A0A352BCW1-F1
#
_cell.length_a   1.000
_cell.length_b   1.000
_cell.length_c   1.000
_cell.angle_alpha   90.00
_cell.angle_beta   90.00
_cell.angle_gamma   90.00
#
_symmetry.space_group_name_H-M   'P 1'
#
loop_
_entity.id
_entity.type
_entity.pdbx_description
1 polymer ?
#
loop_
_entity_poly.entity_id
_entity_poly.type
_entity_poly.pdbx_seq_one_letter_code
_entity_poly.pdbx_strand_id
1 'polypeptide(L)' 'MTYGKPVRLEDIPDSPGKRVLMEILNTPPVDYEAMHQKSLQYQQELFDLWEEEDRQKAEMEAKNK' A
#
# COMPACT_ATOMS: atom_id res chain seq x y z
N MET A 1 37.52 18.78 11.76
CA MET A 1 36.93 17.43 11.74
C MET A 1 37.21 16.83 10.37
N THR A 2 38.04 15.80 10.27
CA THR A 2 38.19 15.05 9.03
C THR A 2 37.07 14.02 8.99
N TYR A 3 36.06 14.24 8.17
CA TYR A 3 35.08 13.19 7.88
C TYR A 3 35.85 12.00 7.29
N GLY A 4 35.66 10.81 7.88
CA GLY A 4 36.28 9.59 7.38
C GLY A 4 35.90 9.37 5.91
N LYS A 5 36.80 8.76 5.14
CA LYS A 5 36.57 8.44 3.73
C LYS A 5 35.22 7.73 3.57
N PRO A 6 34.43 8.04 2.53
CA PRO A 6 33.18 7.34 2.28
C PRO A 6 33.44 5.84 2.16
N VAL A 7 32.73 5.04 2.95
CA VAL A 7 32.80 3.57 2.94
C VAL A 7 31.89 3.07 1.82
N ARG A 8 32.40 2.23 0.93
CA ARG A 8 31.58 1.57 -0.08
C ARG A 8 30.91 0.33 0.51
N LEU A 9 29.77 -0.06 -0.03
CA LEU A 9 29.06 -1.26 0.45
C LEU A 9 29.90 -2.54 0.28
N GLU A 10 30.76 -2.56 -0.74
CA GLU A 10 31.74 -3.63 -0.97
C GLU A 10 32.74 -3.79 0.19
N ASP A 11 33.11 -2.68 0.84
CA ASP A 11 34.12 -2.64 1.91
C ASP A 11 33.61 -3.19 3.25
N ILE A 12 32.29 -3.38 3.39
CA ILE A 12 31.67 -3.93 4.61
C ILE A 12 31.89 -5.45 4.61
N PRO A 13 32.41 -6.06 5.70
CA PRO A 13 32.59 -7.51 5.78
C PRO A 13 31.24 -8.25 5.68
N ASP A 14 31.24 -9.43 5.06
CA ASP A 14 30.05 -10.29 5.01
C ASP A 14 29.69 -10.76 6.42
N SER A 15 28.67 -10.10 6.95
CA SER A 15 28.19 -10.25 8.31
C SER A 15 26.66 -10.33 8.27
N PRO A 16 26.02 -10.89 9.31
CA PRO A 16 24.56 -10.89 9.40
C PRO A 16 23.96 -9.48 9.21
N GLY A 17 24.61 -8.45 9.77
CA GLY A 17 24.19 -7.06 9.58
C GLY A 17 24.27 -6.56 8.13
N LYS A 18 25.33 -6.93 7.39
CA LYS A 18 25.45 -6.59 5.96
C LYS A 18 24.32 -7.22 5.15
N ARG A 19 23.97 -8.48 5.42
CA ARG A 19 22.93 -9.21 4.69
C ARG A 19 21.55 -8.57 4.90
N VAL A 20 21.19 -8.26 6.13
CA VAL A 20 19.95 -7.54 6.46
C VAL A 20 19.91 -6.17 5.78
N LEU A 21 21.02 -5.43 5.81
CA LEU A 21 21.10 -4.13 5.13
C LEU A 21 20.88 -4.28 3.61
N MET A 22 21.49 -5.28 2.98
CA MET A 22 21.28 -5.56 1.56
C MET A 22 19.83 -5.98 1.26
N GLU A 23 19.19 -6.77 2.12
CA GLU A 23 17.77 -7.12 1.97
C GLU A 23 16.88 -5.87 2.02
N ILE A 24 17.12 -4.96 2.97
CA ILE A 24 16.38 -3.70 3.10
C ILE A 24 16.62 -2.82 1.85
N LEU A 25 17.87 -2.66 1.42
CA LEU A 25 18.22 -1.82 0.27
C LEU A 25 17.69 -2.39 -1.06
N ASN A 26 17.57 -3.71 -1.17
CA ASN A 26 17.01 -4.39 -2.33
C ASN A 26 15.49 -4.60 -2.24
N THR A 27 14.86 -4.25 -1.11
CA THR A 27 13.41 -4.32 -1.00
C THR A 27 12.82 -3.34 -2.01
N PRO A 28 11.99 -3.80 -2.95
CA PRO A 28 11.42 -2.92 -3.95
C PRO A 28 10.59 -1.84 -3.24
N PRO A 29 10.68 -0.58 -3.69
CA PRO A 29 9.88 0.48 -3.11
C PRO A 29 8.40 0.14 -3.25
N VAL A 30 7.63 0.45 -2.21
CA VAL A 30 6.18 0.30 -2.26
C VAL A 30 5.63 1.27 -3.30
N ASP A 31 4.81 0.75 -4.22
CA ASP A 31 4.08 1.57 -5.19
C ASP A 31 2.87 2.21 -4.52
N TYR A 32 3.11 3.36 -3.88
CA TYR A 32 2.07 4.12 -3.18
C TYR A 32 0.95 4.60 -4.12
N GLU A 33 1.25 4.86 -5.38
CA GLU A 33 0.26 5.27 -6.37
C GLU A 33 -0.69 4.11 -6.66
N ALA A 34 -0.16 2.91 -6.92
CA ALA A 34 -0.98 1.72 -7.11
C ALA A 34 -1.83 1.40 -5.86
N MET A 35 -1.30 1.59 -4.65
CA MET A 35 -2.07 1.43 -3.42
C MET A 35 -3.20 2.47 -3.30
N HIS A 36 -2.93 3.72 -3.66
CA HIS A 36 -3.93 4.79 -3.63
C HIS A 36 -5.06 4.52 -4.64
N GLN A 37 -4.74 4.15 -5.87
CA GLN A 37 -5.73 3.80 -6.89
C GLN A 37 -6.63 2.64 -6.46
N LYS A 38 -6.06 1.60 -5.85
CA LYS A 38 -6.85 0.49 -5.28
C LYS A 38 -7.79 0.95 -4.16
N SER A 39 -7.33 1.86 -3.30
CA SER A 39 -8.16 2.43 -2.24
C SER A 39 -9.36 3.21 -2.81
N LEU A 40 -9.15 3.98 -3.87
CA LEU A 40 -10.23 4.72 -4.53
C LEU A 40 -11.24 3.78 -5.19
N GLN A 41 -10.77 2.72 -5.87
CA GLN A 41 -11.64 1.70 -6.45
C GLN A 41 -12.53 1.05 -5.39
N TYR A 42 -11.92 0.61 -4.29
CA TYR A 42 -12.66 -0.01 -3.19
C TYR A 42 -13.67 0.95 -2.55
N GLN A 43 -13.31 2.23 -2.41
CA GLN A 43 -14.23 3.25 -1.92
C GLN A 43 -15.44 3.41 -2.86
N GLN A 44 -15.22 3.44 -4.18
CA GLN A 44 -16.31 3.54 -5.16
C GLN A 44 -17.23 2.32 -5.11
N GLU A 45 -16.67 1.11 -5.04
CA GLU A 45 -17.45 -0.14 -4.94
C GLU A 45 -18.37 -0.13 -3.72
N LEU A 46 -17.91 0.40 -2.58
CA LEU A 46 -18.73 0.54 -1.38
C LEU A 46 -19.87 1.54 -1.56
N PHE A 47 -19.62 2.67 -2.23
CA PHE A 47 -20.68 3.63 -2.54
C PHE A 47 -21.74 3.01 -3.46
N ASP A 48 -21.32 2.31 -4.51
CA ASP A 48 -22.24 1.66 -5.44
C ASP A 48 -23.10 0.60 -4.74
N LEU A 49 -22.50 -0.17 -3.82
CA LEU A 49 -23.20 -1.15 -3.00
C LEU A 49 -24.26 -0.49 -2.09
N TRP A 50 -23.92 0.63 -1.45
CA TRP A 50 -24.85 1.36 -0.60
C TRP A 50 -26.03 1.94 -1.38
N GLU A 51 -25.78 2.53 -2.55
CA GLU A 51 -26.86 3.02 -3.41
C GLU A 51 -27.80 1.89 -3.84
N GLU A 52 -27.25 0.72 -4.13
CA GLU A 52 -28.05 -0.45 -4.50
C GLU A 52 -28.89 -0.98 -3.34
N GLU A 53 -28.34 -1.05 -2.12
CA GLU A 53 -29.09 -1.41 -0.92
C GLU A 53 -30.24 -0.43 -0.64
N ASP A 54 -30.00 0.87 -0.81
CA ASP A 54 -31.01 1.90 -0.60
C ASP A 54 -32.12 1.83 -1.65
N ARG A 55 -31.77 1.55 -2.91
CA ARG A 55 -32.73 1.31 -4.00
C ARG A 55 -33.63 0.11 -3.66
N GLN A 56 -33.03 -1.00 -3.24
CA GLN A 56 -33.76 -2.22 -2.89
C GLN A 56 -34.69 -2.02 -1.68
N LYS A 57 -34.25 -1.28 -0.66
CA LYS A 57 -35.10 -0.91 0.49
C LYS A 57 -36.31 -0.09 0.02
N ALA A 58 -36.09 0.94 -0.79
CA ALA A 58 -37.17 1.78 -1.31
C ALA A 58 -38.19 0.97 -2.12
N GLU A 59 -37.74 0.04 -2.95
CA GLU A 59 -38.63 -0.85 -3.71
C GLU A 59 -39.45 -1.80 -2.84
N MET A 60 -38.86 -2.34 -1.77
CA MET A 60 -39.59 -3.19 -0.82
C MET A 60 -40.62 -2.41 -0.02
N GLU A 61 -40.29 -1.19 0.42
CA GLU A 61 -41.24 -0.31 1.11
C GLU A 61 -42.39 0.11 0.20
N ALA A 62 -42.13 0.35 -1.09
CA ALA A 62 -43.17 0.66 -2.07
C ALA A 62 -44.10 -0.52 -2.36
N LYS A 63 -43.60 -1.77 -2.29
CA LYS A 63 -44.40 -2.99 -2.49
C LYS A 63 -45.25 -3.39 -1.28
N ASN A 64 -44.88 -2.92 -0.09
CA ASN A 64 -45.58 -3.22 1.17
C ASN A 64 -46.60 -2.15 1.59
N LYS A 65 -46.76 -1.08 0.81
CA LYS A 65 -47.81 -0.06 0.94
C LYS A 65 -48.94 -0.29 -0.06
#